data_AF-A0A7J3P1S0-F1
#
_entry.id   AF-A0A7J3P1S0-F1
#
_cell.length_a   1.000
_cell.length_b   1.000
_cell.length_c   1.000
_cell.angle_alpha   90.00
_cell.angle_beta   90.00
_cell.angle_gamma   90.00
#
_symmetry.space_group_name_H-M   'P 1'
#
loop_
_entity.id
_entity.type
_entity.pdbx_description
1 polymer ?
#
loop_
_entity_poly.entity_id
_entity_poly.type
_entity_poly.pdbx_seq_one_letter_code
_entity_poly.pdbx_strand_id
1 'polypeptide(L)'
;MSPIALALLALVVAGQGTPLTVYQVQLRADGSAIWTVEHRYPLGDQVSSQLFEQASKSLESYATDYGNRLASLVGRISEQLGRPMSVEGLNVTARVVETLTGRVGTIRVEFTWIGFARTHGDGRLEVGDVFIGGLVLLEGESLRLAFPQGYEAVRVAPNPDASGPSFVEWGGRRVFPDGEPYALLVPASPHSGPASGPSGSTGRSAPFVDPWTITLFAAPTISAVVAALVWTRRRSRPSPQWTSDEVGAVLEVIRRYGGTVTQSKIVKETGLSKSTVSTVLKILEREGVVARQKAGREKLVRLLR
;
A
#
# COMPACT_ATOMS: atom_id res chain seq x y z
N MET A 1 -12.53 9.65 -12.74
CA MET A 1 -11.63 9.26 -11.62
C MET A 1 -12.36 9.29 -10.28
N SER A 2 -12.12 8.33 -9.38
CA SER A 2 -12.64 8.40 -8.00
C SER A 2 -11.96 9.57 -7.25
N PRO A 3 -12.68 10.39 -6.47
CA PRO A 3 -12.07 11.48 -5.70
C PRO A 3 -10.97 11.02 -4.74
N ILE A 4 -11.02 9.76 -4.30
CA ILE A 4 -9.97 9.10 -3.49
C ILE A 4 -8.67 8.96 -4.26
N ALA A 5 -8.73 8.56 -5.53
CA ALA A 5 -7.53 8.48 -6.37
C ALA A 5 -6.90 9.86 -6.54
N LEU A 6 -7.71 10.91 -6.52
CA LEU A 6 -7.25 12.30 -6.61
C LEU A 6 -6.64 12.81 -5.31
N ALA A 7 -7.21 12.41 -4.16
CA ALA A 7 -6.65 12.69 -2.84
C ALA A 7 -5.35 11.89 -2.61
N LEU A 8 -5.34 10.59 -2.90
CA LEU A 8 -4.14 9.75 -2.86
C LEU A 8 -3.07 10.24 -3.83
N LEU A 9 -3.44 10.69 -5.03
CA LEU A 9 -2.49 11.32 -5.96
C LEU A 9 -1.95 12.64 -5.39
N ALA A 10 -2.77 13.48 -4.76
CA ALA A 10 -2.30 14.69 -4.08
C ALA A 10 -1.36 14.37 -2.90
N LEU A 11 -1.58 13.25 -2.21
CA LEU A 11 -0.76 12.76 -1.09
C LEU A 11 0.56 12.14 -1.58
N VAL A 12 0.55 11.40 -2.69
CA VAL A 12 1.75 10.95 -3.42
C VAL A 12 2.57 12.15 -3.89
N VAL A 13 1.89 13.20 -4.37
CA VAL A 13 2.52 14.43 -4.88
C VAL A 13 3.08 15.30 -3.73
N ALA A 14 2.48 15.26 -2.54
CA ALA A 14 3.01 15.90 -1.34
C ALA A 14 4.20 15.15 -0.72
N GLY A 15 4.31 13.84 -0.97
CA GLY A 15 5.41 12.99 -0.51
C GLY A 15 6.65 13.11 -1.41
N GLN A 16 7.81 13.46 -0.83
CA GLN A 16 9.08 13.61 -1.56
C GLN A 16 9.75 12.25 -1.91
N GLY A 17 8.98 11.16 -2.01
CA GLY A 17 9.51 9.81 -2.20
C GLY A 17 8.46 8.82 -2.72
N THR A 18 8.90 7.62 -3.10
CA THR A 18 7.99 6.53 -3.48
C THR A 18 7.13 6.16 -2.26
N PRO A 19 5.79 6.18 -2.39
CA PRO A 19 4.93 5.75 -1.30
C PRO A 19 5.22 4.29 -0.98
N LEU A 20 5.29 3.98 0.31
CA LEU A 20 5.29 2.59 0.76
C LEU A 20 3.85 2.17 1.03
N THR A 21 3.40 1.10 0.38
CA THR A 21 2.09 0.51 0.69
C THR A 21 2.29 -0.83 1.39
N VAL A 22 1.67 -0.99 2.55
CA VAL A 22 1.66 -2.24 3.30
C VAL A 22 0.23 -2.75 3.35
N TYR A 23 -0.02 -3.88 2.70
CA TYR A 23 -1.24 -4.64 2.82
C TYR A 23 -1.04 -5.68 3.93
N GLN A 24 -1.87 -5.64 4.96
CA GLN A 24 -1.86 -6.63 6.04
C GLN A 24 -3.23 -7.30 6.11
N VAL A 25 -3.23 -8.62 5.99
CA VAL A 25 -4.42 -9.47 6.05
C VAL A 25 -4.31 -10.35 7.28
N GLN A 26 -5.13 -10.09 8.29
CA GLN A 26 -5.13 -10.87 9.54
C GLN A 26 -6.32 -11.82 9.52
N LEU A 27 -6.04 -13.11 9.34
CA LEU A 27 -7.05 -14.15 9.32
C LEU A 27 -7.56 -14.46 10.72
N ARG A 28 -8.84 -14.80 10.80
CA ARG A 28 -9.50 -15.34 11.99
C ARG A 28 -9.94 -16.78 11.77
N ALA A 29 -10.12 -17.50 12.87
CA ALA A 29 -10.51 -18.92 12.85
C ALA A 29 -11.90 -19.16 12.24
N ASP A 30 -12.78 -18.14 12.22
CA ASP A 30 -14.10 -18.19 11.59
C ASP A 30 -14.06 -17.97 10.06
N GLY A 31 -12.87 -17.78 9.48
CA GLY A 31 -12.67 -17.49 8.07
C GLY A 31 -12.87 -16.02 7.68
N SER A 32 -13.17 -15.13 8.63
CA SER A 32 -13.11 -13.69 8.38
C SER A 32 -11.65 -13.20 8.37
N ALA A 33 -11.42 -12.02 7.77
CA ALA A 33 -10.12 -11.37 7.78
C ALA A 33 -10.24 -9.88 8.07
N ILE A 34 -9.32 -9.35 8.89
CA ILE A 34 -9.11 -7.90 9.01
C ILE A 34 -8.11 -7.50 7.94
N TRP A 35 -8.55 -6.64 7.03
CA TRP A 35 -7.70 -6.01 6.05
C TRP A 35 -7.26 -4.66 6.57
N THR A 36 -5.96 -4.41 6.57
CA THR A 36 -5.36 -3.11 6.86
C THR A 36 -4.47 -2.72 5.69
N VAL A 37 -4.81 -1.64 5.01
CA VAL A 37 -3.98 -1.04 3.95
C VAL A 37 -3.38 0.24 4.50
N GLU A 38 -2.05 0.28 4.59
CA GLU A 38 -1.33 1.43 5.11
C GLU A 38 -0.46 2.05 4.03
N HIS A 39 -0.77 3.30 3.66
CA HIS A 39 0.02 4.10 2.75
C HIS A 39 0.90 5.06 3.54
N ARG A 40 2.21 5.00 3.32
CA ARG A 40 3.21 5.85 3.97
C ARG A 40 3.83 6.81 2.96
N TYR A 41 3.80 8.08 3.31
CA TYR A 41 4.29 9.19 2.50
C TYR A 41 5.39 9.91 3.26
N PRO A 42 6.66 9.81 2.83
CA PRO A 42 7.74 10.61 3.40
C PRO A 42 7.43 12.11 3.19
N LEU A 43 7.21 12.84 4.27
CA LEU A 43 6.95 14.27 4.26
C LEU A 43 8.27 14.99 4.53
N GLY A 44 8.69 15.81 3.56
CA GLY A 44 9.89 16.64 3.70
C GLY A 44 9.60 17.86 4.57
N ASP A 45 9.32 18.98 3.91
CA ASP A 45 9.14 20.28 4.55
C ASP A 45 7.80 20.42 5.33
N GLN A 46 7.65 21.56 6.02
CA GLN A 46 6.42 21.88 6.76
C GLN A 46 5.20 22.08 5.84
N VAL A 47 5.40 22.50 4.60
CA VAL A 47 4.32 22.73 3.62
C VAL A 47 3.69 21.41 3.20
N SER A 48 4.51 20.37 2.92
CA SER A 48 4.04 19.00 2.63
C SER A 48 3.16 18.44 3.75
N SER A 49 3.47 18.76 5.00
CA SER A 49 2.71 18.28 6.16
C SER A 49 1.34 18.95 6.26
N GLN A 50 1.26 20.27 6.06
CA GLN A 50 -0.01 21.00 6.06
C GLN A 50 -0.92 20.57 4.90
N LEU A 51 -0.33 20.32 3.72
CA LEU A 51 -1.07 19.79 2.56
C LEU A 51 -1.60 18.38 2.82
N PHE A 52 -0.80 17.50 3.42
CA PHE A 52 -1.23 16.17 3.84
C PHE A 52 -2.41 16.26 4.82
N GLU A 53 -2.31 17.10 5.85
CA GLU A 53 -3.38 17.28 6.83
C GLU A 53 -4.67 17.84 6.21
N GLN A 54 -4.55 18.82 5.31
CA GLN A 54 -5.70 19.39 4.61
C GLN A 54 -6.36 18.37 3.67
N ALA A 55 -5.57 17.59 2.93
CA ALA A 55 -6.07 16.50 2.10
C ALA A 55 -6.69 15.37 2.95
N SER A 56 -6.18 15.18 4.16
CA SER A 56 -6.69 14.15 5.07
C SER A 56 -8.05 14.48 5.65
N LYS A 57 -8.37 15.76 5.84
CA LYS A 57 -9.70 16.20 6.33
C LYS A 57 -10.85 15.83 5.40
N SER A 58 -10.58 15.61 4.11
CA SER A 58 -11.59 15.15 3.16
C SER A 58 -11.64 13.63 3.01
N LEU A 59 -10.67 12.86 3.54
CA LEU A 59 -10.68 11.39 3.42
C LEU A 59 -11.89 10.76 4.11
N GLU A 60 -12.36 11.33 5.21
CA GLU A 60 -13.50 10.80 5.96
C GLU A 60 -14.80 10.85 5.13
N SER A 61 -15.02 11.91 4.35
CA SER A 61 -16.18 11.98 3.45
C SER A 61 -16.08 11.04 2.26
N TYR A 62 -14.87 10.61 1.90
CA TYR A 62 -14.66 9.63 0.84
C TYR A 62 -14.69 8.17 1.32
N ALA A 63 -14.61 7.92 2.63
CA ALA A 63 -14.65 6.58 3.19
C ALA A 63 -15.97 5.86 2.87
N THR A 64 -17.10 6.56 2.89
CA THR A 64 -18.41 5.98 2.57
C THR A 64 -18.48 5.47 1.13
N ASP A 65 -18.04 6.28 0.17
CA ASP A 65 -18.00 5.91 -1.25
C ASP A 65 -17.04 4.75 -1.51
N TYR A 66 -15.89 4.74 -0.81
CA TYR A 66 -14.96 3.61 -0.86
C TYR A 66 -15.61 2.32 -0.37
N GLY A 67 -16.27 2.39 0.80
CA GLY A 67 -16.97 1.26 1.40
C GLY A 67 -18.03 0.68 0.49
N ASN A 68 -18.85 1.53 -0.14
CA ASN A 68 -19.88 1.09 -1.07
C ASN A 68 -19.30 0.35 -2.29
N ARG A 69 -18.17 0.84 -2.84
CA ARG A 69 -17.48 0.17 -3.96
C ARG A 69 -16.88 -1.16 -3.53
N LEU A 70 -16.26 -1.20 -2.35
CA LEU A 70 -15.66 -2.39 -1.79
C LEU A 70 -16.73 -3.46 -1.51
N ALA A 71 -17.83 -3.09 -0.87
CA ALA A 71 -18.98 -3.96 -0.63
C ALA A 71 -19.57 -4.49 -1.95
N SER A 72 -19.69 -3.64 -2.97
CA SER A 72 -20.14 -4.07 -4.31
C SER A 72 -19.20 -5.07 -4.97
N LEU A 73 -17.89 -4.92 -4.78
CA LEU A 73 -16.88 -5.85 -5.30
C LEU A 73 -16.94 -7.20 -4.56
N VAL A 74 -16.99 -7.17 -3.23
CA VAL A 74 -17.13 -8.38 -2.41
C VAL A 74 -18.45 -9.10 -2.70
N GLY A 75 -19.55 -8.38 -2.93
CA GLY A 75 -20.83 -8.96 -3.34
C GLY A 75 -20.73 -9.78 -4.64
N ARG A 76 -20.04 -9.26 -5.66
CA ARG A 76 -19.83 -10.02 -6.91
C ARG A 76 -18.99 -11.28 -6.71
N ILE A 77 -17.93 -11.18 -5.89
CA ILE A 77 -17.09 -12.33 -5.54
C ILE A 77 -17.91 -13.37 -4.77
N SER A 78 -18.77 -12.92 -3.85
CA SER A 78 -19.69 -13.76 -3.09
C SER A 78 -20.63 -14.56 -4.00
N GLU A 79 -21.27 -13.89 -4.96
CA GLU A 79 -22.16 -14.52 -5.95
C GLU A 79 -21.40 -15.54 -6.81
N GLN A 80 -20.21 -15.19 -7.29
CA GLN A 80 -19.42 -16.06 -8.15
C GLN A 80 -18.91 -17.32 -7.42
N LEU A 81 -18.52 -17.19 -6.15
CA LEU A 81 -18.00 -18.31 -5.35
C LEU A 81 -19.09 -19.09 -4.62
N GLY A 82 -20.35 -18.62 -4.64
CA GLY A 82 -21.48 -19.23 -3.94
C GLY A 82 -21.31 -19.25 -2.40
N ARG A 83 -20.45 -18.38 -1.85
CA ARG A 83 -20.16 -18.27 -0.41
C ARG A 83 -20.63 -16.90 0.06
N PRO A 84 -21.43 -16.78 1.14
CA PRO A 84 -21.85 -15.48 1.65
C PRO A 84 -20.64 -14.69 2.14
N MET A 85 -20.48 -13.46 1.64
CA MET A 85 -19.42 -12.54 2.06
C MET A 85 -19.97 -11.13 2.25
N SER A 86 -19.40 -10.41 3.21
CA SER A 86 -19.72 -9.01 3.47
C SER A 86 -18.49 -8.24 3.95
N VAL A 87 -18.58 -6.91 3.89
CA VAL A 87 -17.56 -6.01 4.41
C VAL A 87 -18.17 -5.15 5.50
N GLU A 88 -17.50 -5.07 6.64
CA GLU A 88 -17.98 -4.36 7.82
C GLU A 88 -16.88 -3.54 8.46
N GLY A 89 -17.28 -2.51 9.23
CA GLY A 89 -16.37 -1.73 10.07
C GLY A 89 -15.28 -1.00 9.30
N LEU A 90 -15.58 -0.47 8.10
CA LEU A 90 -14.62 0.33 7.36
C LEU A 90 -14.26 1.59 8.15
N ASN A 91 -12.96 1.75 8.41
CA ASN A 91 -12.39 2.90 9.07
C ASN A 91 -11.21 3.43 8.26
N VAL A 92 -11.16 4.75 8.06
CA VAL A 92 -10.07 5.42 7.35
C VAL A 92 -9.48 6.45 8.29
N THR A 93 -8.20 6.30 8.61
CA THR A 93 -7.48 7.20 9.49
C THR A 93 -6.28 7.77 8.76
N ALA A 94 -6.01 9.05 8.97
CA ALA A 94 -4.85 9.71 8.41
C ALA A 94 -4.15 10.52 9.50
N ARG A 95 -2.82 10.39 9.57
CA ARG A 95 -2.01 11.06 10.60
C ARG A 95 -0.60 11.35 10.10
N VAL A 96 0.02 12.37 10.65
CA VAL A 96 1.45 12.64 10.47
C VAL A 96 2.20 12.10 11.69
N VAL A 97 3.26 11.34 11.46
CA VAL A 97 4.11 10.76 12.51
C VAL A 97 5.53 11.31 12.35
N GLU A 98 6.13 11.76 13.45
CA GLU A 98 7.55 12.12 13.47
C GLU A 98 8.42 10.86 13.66
N THR A 99 9.41 10.69 12.80
CA THR A 99 10.38 9.60 12.86
C THR A 99 11.80 10.15 12.90
N LEU A 100 12.78 9.31 13.24
CA LEU A 100 14.20 9.66 13.20
C LEU A 100 14.67 10.13 11.81
N THR A 101 13.99 9.68 10.76
CA THR A 101 14.32 9.99 9.36
C THR A 101 13.48 11.13 8.77
N GLY A 102 12.63 11.77 9.58
CA GLY A 102 11.73 12.85 9.15
C GLY A 102 10.26 12.57 9.44
N ARG A 103 9.37 13.41 8.92
CA ARG A 103 7.92 13.23 9.10
C ARG A 103 7.39 12.25 8.06
N VAL A 104 6.41 11.45 8.46
CA VAL A 104 5.74 10.49 7.59
C VAL A 104 4.24 10.65 7.73
N GLY A 105 3.58 11.00 6.63
CA GLY A 105 2.13 10.95 6.53
C GLY A 105 1.70 9.50 6.35
N THR A 106 0.76 9.04 7.16
CA THR A 106 0.25 7.67 7.11
C THR A 106 -1.25 7.71 6.91
N ILE A 107 -1.75 7.01 5.88
CA ILE A 107 -3.18 6.76 5.67
C ILE A 107 -3.40 5.28 5.89
N ARG A 108 -4.23 4.94 6.87
CA ARG A 108 -4.59 3.56 7.19
C ARG A 108 -6.08 3.35 6.91
N VAL A 109 -6.36 2.42 6.02
CA VAL A 109 -7.70 1.92 5.72
C VAL A 109 -7.84 0.54 6.36
N GLU A 110 -8.84 0.36 7.21
CA GLU A 110 -9.08 -0.88 7.92
C GLU A 110 -10.53 -1.33 7.73
N PHE A 111 -10.77 -2.61 7.46
CA PHE A 111 -12.11 -3.19 7.38
C PHE A 111 -12.07 -4.69 7.68
N THR A 112 -13.22 -5.26 8.06
CA THR A 112 -13.38 -6.70 8.19
C THR A 112 -14.08 -7.27 6.95
N TRP A 113 -13.48 -8.27 6.33
CA TRP A 113 -14.09 -9.07 5.27
C TRP A 113 -14.57 -10.41 5.84
N ILE A 114 -15.88 -10.58 5.91
CA ILE A 114 -16.53 -11.82 6.36
C ILE A 114 -16.57 -12.84 5.22
N GLY A 115 -16.24 -14.10 5.52
CA GLY A 115 -16.17 -15.15 4.51
C GLY A 115 -14.98 -15.01 3.56
N PHE A 116 -13.89 -14.39 4.03
CA PHE A 116 -12.67 -14.18 3.24
C PHE A 116 -11.94 -15.50 2.95
N ALA A 117 -11.70 -16.32 3.97
CA ALA A 117 -11.15 -17.66 3.82
C ALA A 117 -12.29 -18.69 3.77
N ARG A 118 -12.09 -19.73 2.97
CA ARG A 118 -12.93 -20.92 3.00
C ARG A 118 -12.62 -21.70 4.28
N THR A 119 -13.63 -21.92 5.09
CA THR A 119 -13.54 -22.82 6.24
C THR A 119 -13.94 -24.23 5.81
N HIS A 120 -13.16 -25.23 6.25
CA HIS A 120 -13.48 -26.64 6.06
C HIS A 120 -14.01 -27.21 7.39
N GLY A 121 -14.81 -28.28 7.32
CA GLY A 121 -15.44 -28.89 8.51
C GLY A 121 -14.45 -29.47 9.54
N ASP A 122 -13.19 -29.64 9.15
CA ASP A 122 -12.07 -30.09 10.00
C ASP A 122 -11.26 -28.92 10.60
N GLY A 123 -11.73 -27.68 10.44
CA GLY A 123 -11.11 -26.48 10.99
C GLY A 123 -10.01 -25.88 10.13
N ARG A 124 -9.72 -26.44 8.94
CA ARG A 124 -8.76 -25.85 7.99
C ARG A 124 -9.30 -24.57 7.38
N LEU A 125 -8.38 -23.64 7.12
CA LEU A 125 -8.65 -22.38 6.43
C LEU A 125 -7.93 -22.36 5.09
N GLU A 126 -8.65 -22.06 4.03
CA GLU A 126 -8.09 -21.94 2.69
C GLU A 126 -8.33 -20.55 2.13
N VAL A 127 -7.25 -19.90 1.71
CA VAL A 127 -7.23 -18.57 1.12
C VAL A 127 -6.67 -18.68 -0.29
N GLY A 128 -7.29 -17.96 -1.23
CA GLY A 128 -6.86 -17.91 -2.62
C GLY A 128 -8.02 -17.60 -3.53
N ASP A 129 -9.16 -18.28 -3.33
CA ASP A 129 -10.34 -18.20 -4.20
C ASP A 129 -10.94 -16.80 -4.36
N VAL A 130 -10.78 -15.94 -3.35
CA VAL A 130 -11.20 -14.53 -3.37
C VAL A 130 -10.37 -13.63 -4.28
N PHE A 131 -9.15 -14.03 -4.68
CA PHE A 131 -8.28 -13.25 -5.57
C PHE A 131 -8.60 -13.50 -7.05
N ILE A 132 -9.87 -13.24 -7.40
CA ILE A 132 -10.39 -13.40 -8.76
C ILE A 132 -9.80 -12.31 -9.65
N GLY A 133 -9.15 -12.70 -10.73
CA GLY A 133 -8.37 -11.81 -11.59
C GLY A 133 -6.96 -11.52 -11.09
N GLY A 134 -6.55 -12.15 -9.98
CA GLY A 134 -5.22 -12.03 -9.39
C GLY A 134 -5.00 -10.75 -8.58
N LEU A 135 -3.75 -10.52 -8.20
CA LEU A 135 -3.31 -9.36 -7.43
C LEU A 135 -1.96 -8.86 -7.97
N VAL A 136 -1.72 -7.56 -7.91
CA VAL A 136 -0.45 -6.97 -8.35
C VAL A 136 0.13 -6.14 -7.22
N LEU A 137 1.39 -6.42 -6.88
CA LEU A 137 2.21 -5.56 -6.04
C LEU A 137 3.15 -4.74 -6.91
N LEU A 138 3.23 -3.45 -6.61
CA LEU A 138 4.16 -2.53 -7.24
C LEU A 138 5.49 -2.44 -6.47
N GLU A 139 6.41 -1.65 -7.00
CA GLU A 139 7.66 -1.35 -6.31
C GLU A 139 7.37 -0.58 -5.01
N GLY A 140 7.94 -1.03 -3.89
CA GLY A 140 7.67 -0.43 -2.57
C GLY A 140 6.37 -0.90 -1.91
N GLU A 141 5.69 -1.89 -2.49
CA GLU A 141 4.52 -2.51 -1.87
C GLU A 141 4.87 -3.85 -1.20
N SER A 142 4.14 -4.20 -0.16
CA SER A 142 4.26 -5.48 0.53
C SER A 142 2.89 -5.99 0.94
N LEU A 143 2.73 -7.31 0.89
CA LEU A 143 1.55 -8.02 1.37
C LEU A 143 1.98 -8.99 2.45
N ARG A 144 1.44 -8.82 3.66
CA ARG A 144 1.60 -9.74 4.77
C ARG A 144 0.28 -10.44 5.08
N LEU A 145 0.30 -11.76 5.06
CA LEU A 145 -0.79 -12.61 5.51
C LEU A 145 -0.45 -13.16 6.90
N ALA A 146 -1.20 -12.75 7.92
CA ALA A 146 -1.05 -13.21 9.29
C ALA A 146 -2.09 -14.27 9.63
N PHE A 147 -1.63 -15.34 10.27
CA PHE A 147 -2.43 -16.51 10.63
C PHE A 147 -3.10 -16.30 12.00
N PRO A 148 -4.28 -16.91 12.24
CA PRO A 148 -4.87 -16.91 13.56
C PRO A 148 -3.95 -17.64 14.55
N GLN A 149 -4.09 -17.35 15.85
CA GLN A 149 -3.37 -18.10 16.87
C GLN A 149 -3.73 -19.59 16.81
N GLY A 150 -2.72 -20.45 16.98
CA GLY A 150 -2.91 -21.90 16.93
C GLY A 150 -3.11 -22.45 15.51
N TYR A 151 -2.75 -21.69 14.47
CA TYR A 151 -2.72 -22.17 13.09
C TYR A 151 -1.31 -22.16 12.52
N GLU A 152 -1.03 -23.10 11.64
CA GLU A 152 0.20 -23.16 10.86
C GLU A 152 -0.10 -23.31 9.36
N ALA A 153 0.78 -22.77 8.51
CA ALA A 153 0.63 -22.89 7.07
C ALA A 153 1.27 -24.17 6.56
N VAL A 154 0.47 -25.03 5.95
CA VAL A 154 0.94 -26.28 5.33
C VAL A 154 1.31 -26.06 3.87
N ARG A 155 0.63 -25.13 3.20
CA ARG A 155 0.91 -24.78 1.80
C ARG A 155 0.75 -23.28 1.60
N VAL A 156 1.74 -22.67 0.95
CA VAL A 156 1.72 -21.25 0.56
C VAL A 156 2.27 -21.14 -0.86
N ALA A 157 1.58 -20.39 -1.71
CA ALA A 157 2.02 -20.11 -3.07
C ALA A 157 1.65 -18.67 -3.48
N PRO A 158 2.51 -17.96 -4.23
CA PRO A 158 3.89 -18.32 -4.57
C PRO A 158 4.79 -18.30 -3.32
N ASN A 159 6.03 -18.80 -3.44
CA ASN A 159 6.96 -18.80 -2.31
C ASN A 159 7.07 -17.38 -1.70
N PRO A 160 6.90 -17.24 -0.38
CA PRO A 160 6.99 -15.95 0.29
C PRO A 160 8.44 -15.48 0.37
N ASP A 161 8.62 -14.15 0.41
CA ASP A 161 9.94 -13.53 0.55
C ASP A 161 10.40 -13.55 2.02
N ALA A 162 9.44 -13.52 2.95
CA ALA A 162 9.67 -13.73 4.37
C ALA A 162 8.55 -14.58 4.97
N SER A 163 8.90 -15.41 5.96
CA SER A 163 7.94 -16.21 6.71
C SER A 163 8.32 -16.23 8.19
N GLY A 164 7.31 -16.31 9.05
CA GLY A 164 7.45 -16.50 10.48
C GLY A 164 6.42 -17.50 11.00
N PRO A 165 6.39 -17.77 12.32
CA PRO A 165 5.53 -18.79 12.90
C PRO A 165 4.04 -18.58 12.62
N SER A 166 3.61 -17.31 12.46
CA SER A 166 2.22 -16.92 12.30
C SER A 166 2.01 -15.96 11.13
N PHE A 167 2.94 -15.88 10.18
CA PHE A 167 2.76 -15.02 9.00
C PHE A 167 3.62 -15.44 7.80
N VAL A 168 3.19 -15.01 6.63
CA VAL A 168 3.99 -14.98 5.40
C VAL A 168 3.89 -13.62 4.75
N GLU A 169 4.92 -13.24 4.01
CA GLU A 169 5.04 -11.91 3.42
C GLU A 169 5.67 -11.96 2.03
N TRP A 170 5.12 -11.14 1.16
CA TRP A 170 5.62 -10.89 -0.19
C TRP A 170 5.89 -9.39 -0.35
N GLY A 171 7.00 -9.03 -0.97
CA GLY A 171 7.43 -7.65 -1.13
C GLY A 171 7.94 -7.35 -2.54
N GLY A 172 7.84 -6.08 -2.92
CA GLY A 172 8.30 -5.59 -4.19
C GLY A 172 7.41 -6.00 -5.36
N ARG A 173 7.86 -5.65 -6.58
CA ARG A 173 7.05 -5.83 -7.79
C ARG A 173 6.72 -7.31 -8.03
N ARG A 174 5.44 -7.64 -8.02
CA ARG A 174 4.95 -9.01 -8.23
C ARG A 174 3.57 -9.04 -8.88
N VAL A 175 3.34 -10.05 -9.69
CA VAL A 175 2.01 -10.36 -10.23
C VAL A 175 1.61 -11.74 -9.70
N PHE A 176 0.50 -11.78 -8.99
CA PHE A 176 -0.16 -13.00 -8.56
C PHE A 176 -1.23 -13.34 -9.59
N PRO A 177 -1.22 -14.56 -10.17
CA PRO A 177 -2.28 -15.02 -11.05
C PRO A 177 -3.60 -15.19 -10.29
N ASP A 178 -4.65 -15.53 -11.03
CA ASP A 178 -5.96 -15.88 -10.47
C ASP A 178 -5.85 -16.94 -9.38
N GLY A 179 -6.50 -16.72 -8.24
CA GLY A 179 -6.44 -17.63 -7.09
C GLY A 179 -5.20 -17.49 -6.21
N GLU A 180 -4.27 -16.59 -6.54
CA GLU A 180 -3.07 -16.30 -5.75
C GLU A 180 -3.08 -14.87 -5.18
N PRO A 181 -2.46 -14.63 -4.01
CA PRO A 181 -1.72 -15.59 -3.18
C PRO A 181 -2.60 -16.66 -2.53
N TYR A 182 -2.08 -17.88 -2.51
CA TYR A 182 -2.73 -19.05 -1.93
C TYR A 182 -2.11 -19.40 -0.57
N ALA A 183 -2.96 -19.73 0.40
CA ALA A 183 -2.53 -20.30 1.67
C ALA A 183 -3.53 -21.34 2.19
N LEU A 184 -3.01 -22.51 2.59
CA LEU A 184 -3.75 -23.53 3.31
C LEU A 184 -3.22 -23.60 4.74
N LEU A 185 -4.07 -23.23 5.70
CA LEU A 185 -3.77 -23.24 7.12
C LEU A 185 -4.51 -24.38 7.80
N VAL A 186 -3.83 -25.03 8.73
CA VAL A 186 -4.41 -26.08 9.58
C VAL A 186 -4.27 -25.68 11.04
N PRO A 187 -5.18 -26.10 11.93
CA PRO A 187 -4.96 -25.99 13.35
C PRO A 187 -3.65 -26.69 13.72
N ALA A 188 -2.74 -25.96 14.35
CA ALA A 188 -1.51 -26.51 14.86
C ALA A 188 -1.86 -27.64 15.84
N SER A 189 -1.33 -28.83 15.59
CA SER A 189 -1.51 -29.92 16.54
C SER A 189 -0.90 -29.50 17.88
N PRO A 190 -1.62 -29.61 19.02
CA PRO A 190 -0.96 -29.52 20.30
C PRO A 190 0.09 -30.62 20.30
N HIS A 191 1.37 -30.24 20.35
CA HIS A 191 2.45 -31.22 20.40
C HIS A 191 2.14 -32.20 21.54
N SER A 192 1.85 -33.44 21.18
CA SER A 192 2.01 -34.60 22.06
C SER A 192 3.49 -34.59 22.45
N GLY A 193 3.79 -34.08 23.65
CA GLY A 193 5.13 -34.10 24.19
C GLY A 193 5.65 -35.54 24.20
N PRO A 194 6.90 -35.80 23.78
CA PRO A 194 7.48 -37.11 24.00
C PRO A 194 7.65 -37.32 25.51
N ALA A 195 7.27 -38.52 25.95
CA ALA A 195 7.42 -38.99 27.31
C ALA A 195 8.88 -38.86 27.81
N SER A 196 8.96 -38.59 29.10
CA SER A 196 10.12 -38.43 29.97
C SER A 196 11.32 -39.33 29.66
N GLY A 197 12.50 -38.71 29.53
CA GLY A 197 13.79 -39.28 29.92
C GLY A 197 14.56 -38.21 30.69
N PRO A 198 15.08 -38.46 31.90
CA PRO A 198 15.80 -37.46 32.65
C PRO A 198 17.24 -37.40 32.14
N SER A 199 17.65 -36.25 31.62
CA SER A 199 19.06 -35.88 31.57
C SER A 199 19.16 -34.41 31.96
N GLY A 200 19.66 -34.19 33.18
CA GLY A 200 19.84 -32.88 33.74
C GLY A 200 20.96 -32.11 33.06
N SER A 201 20.78 -30.81 32.96
CA SER A 201 21.73 -29.85 33.51
C SER A 201 21.12 -28.44 33.45
N THR A 202 20.88 -27.92 34.64
CA THR A 202 21.21 -26.56 35.09
C THR A 202 21.33 -25.47 34.02
N GLY A 203 20.47 -24.46 34.13
CA GLY A 203 20.93 -23.11 33.82
C GLY A 203 19.85 -22.10 33.45
N ARG A 204 19.39 -21.38 34.48
CA ARG A 204 19.10 -19.94 34.42
C ARG A 204 17.75 -19.50 33.84
N SER A 205 16.85 -19.25 34.77
CA SER A 205 15.72 -18.32 34.67
C SER A 205 16.20 -16.87 34.42
N ALA A 206 15.55 -16.17 33.48
CA ALA A 206 15.41 -14.72 33.40
C ALA A 206 14.28 -14.37 32.36
N PRO A 207 13.71 -13.16 32.36
CA PRO A 207 12.37 -12.86 32.83
C PRO A 207 11.35 -12.67 31.70
N PHE A 208 10.06 -12.64 32.07
CA PHE A 208 8.97 -12.17 31.22
C PHE A 208 9.27 -10.75 30.70
N VAL A 209 9.05 -10.53 29.40
CA VAL A 209 9.07 -9.21 28.76
C VAL A 209 7.75 -9.03 28.02
N ASP A 210 6.99 -8.02 28.43
CA ASP A 210 5.67 -7.68 27.88
C ASP A 210 5.76 -7.24 26.41
N PRO A 211 4.69 -7.39 25.60
CA PRO A 211 4.74 -7.22 24.14
C PRO A 211 4.85 -5.77 23.63
N TRP A 212 5.12 -4.78 24.50
CA TRP A 212 4.98 -3.35 24.15
C TRP A 212 6.25 -2.51 24.32
N THR A 213 7.41 -3.09 24.62
CA THR A 213 8.66 -2.33 24.73
C THR A 213 9.50 -2.42 23.47
N ILE A 214 9.45 -1.36 22.66
CA ILE A 214 10.48 -1.01 21.68
C ILE A 214 11.64 -0.37 22.46
N THR A 215 12.88 -0.87 22.30
CA THR A 215 14.07 -0.01 22.45
C THR A 215 15.22 -0.47 21.56
N LEU A 216 15.71 0.48 20.78
CA LEU A 216 16.98 0.52 20.03
C LEU A 216 18.20 0.30 20.94
N PHE A 217 19.27 -0.30 20.37
CA PHE A 217 20.72 0.07 20.40
C PHE A 217 21.52 -1.20 20.00
N ALA A 218 22.12 -1.28 18.79
CA ALA A 218 23.52 -0.92 18.42
C ALA A 218 24.59 -1.74 19.20
N ALA A 219 25.66 -2.34 18.67
CA ALA A 219 26.41 -2.42 17.39
C ALA A 219 27.42 -3.62 17.54
N PRO A 220 28.53 -3.84 16.78
CA PRO A 220 29.03 -3.33 15.48
C PRO A 220 29.71 -4.43 14.58
N THR A 221 29.32 -4.66 13.31
CA THR A 221 30.18 -5.42 12.36
C THR A 221 30.07 -5.07 10.86
N ILE A 222 29.39 -3.99 10.45
CA ILE A 222 29.24 -3.69 9.01
C ILE A 222 29.68 -2.25 8.68
N SER A 223 30.87 -1.86 9.12
CA SER A 223 31.50 -0.60 8.68
C SER A 223 32.37 -0.78 7.42
N ALA A 224 32.73 -2.00 7.04
CA ALA A 224 33.61 -2.23 5.89
C ALA A 224 32.87 -2.35 4.54
N VAL A 225 31.57 -2.69 4.54
CA VAL A 225 30.80 -2.88 3.29
C VAL A 225 30.22 -1.56 2.76
N VAL A 226 29.94 -0.59 3.64
CA VAL A 226 29.35 0.71 3.25
C VAL A 226 30.35 1.60 2.51
N ALA A 227 31.65 1.55 2.84
CA ALA A 227 32.66 2.35 2.14
C ALA A 227 32.90 1.86 0.69
N ALA A 228 32.76 0.56 0.43
CA ALA A 228 32.95 -0.01 -0.90
C ALA A 228 31.76 0.27 -1.84
N LEU A 229 30.54 0.41 -1.30
CA LEU A 229 29.35 0.70 -2.12
C LEU A 229 29.22 2.20 -2.47
N VAL A 230 29.90 3.10 -1.74
CA VAL A 230 29.84 4.55 -1.97
C VAL A 230 30.71 5.00 -3.15
N TRP A 231 31.69 4.20 -3.60
CA TRP A 231 32.65 4.65 -4.63
C TRP A 231 32.31 4.28 -6.09
N THR A 232 31.27 3.47 -6.35
CA THR A 232 30.86 3.16 -7.73
C THR A 232 29.83 4.12 -8.31
N ARG A 233 29.61 5.28 -7.68
CA ARG A 233 28.87 6.39 -8.29
C ARG A 233 29.65 6.93 -9.50
N ARG A 234 29.27 6.51 -10.72
CA ARG A 234 29.29 7.37 -11.92
C ARG A 234 28.39 6.80 -13.03
N ARG A 235 27.12 7.20 -12.94
CA ARG A 235 26.26 7.78 -14.01
C ARG A 235 24.77 7.50 -13.76
N SER A 236 24.28 7.67 -12.53
CA SER A 236 22.86 7.95 -12.34
C SER A 236 22.67 9.44 -12.60
N ARG A 237 22.07 9.75 -13.77
CA ARG A 237 21.59 11.10 -14.08
C ARG A 237 20.72 11.60 -12.91
N PRO A 238 20.81 12.87 -12.49
CA PRO A 238 19.90 13.41 -11.49
C PRO A 238 18.46 13.21 -11.99
N SER A 239 17.66 12.41 -11.28
CA SER A 239 16.21 12.43 -11.44
C SER A 239 15.75 13.83 -11.00
N PRO A 240 15.15 14.64 -11.87
CA PRO A 240 14.76 16.00 -11.51
C PRO A 240 13.80 15.98 -10.33
N GLN A 241 14.08 16.79 -9.33
CA GLN A 241 13.12 17.24 -8.32
C GLN A 241 11.92 17.82 -9.10
N TRP A 242 10.79 17.13 -9.17
CA TRP A 242 9.59 17.67 -9.83
C TRP A 242 8.65 18.24 -8.78
N THR A 243 8.22 19.47 -9.00
CA THR A 243 7.49 20.32 -8.06
C THR A 243 5.98 20.08 -8.19
N SER A 244 5.37 19.59 -7.11
CA SER A 244 3.91 19.47 -6.91
C SER A 244 3.16 20.70 -7.42
N ASP A 245 3.73 21.88 -7.19
CA ASP A 245 3.19 23.18 -7.57
C ASP A 245 3.00 23.34 -9.07
N GLU A 246 3.90 22.77 -9.89
CA GLU A 246 3.80 22.84 -11.35
C GLU A 246 2.64 21.99 -11.88
N VAL A 247 2.45 20.80 -11.31
CA VAL A 247 1.34 19.90 -11.67
C VAL A 247 0.00 20.50 -11.22
N GLY A 248 -0.05 21.02 -9.99
CA GLY A 248 -1.21 21.70 -9.43
C GLY A 248 -1.62 22.92 -10.26
N ALA A 249 -0.67 23.80 -10.57
CA ALA A 249 -0.91 24.99 -11.40
C ALA A 249 -1.43 24.62 -12.81
N VAL A 250 -0.86 23.59 -13.45
CA VAL A 250 -1.32 23.12 -14.76
C VAL A 250 -2.76 22.58 -14.69
N LEU A 251 -3.08 21.76 -13.68
CA LEU A 251 -4.43 21.21 -13.51
C LEU A 251 -5.46 22.27 -13.13
N GLU A 252 -5.08 23.24 -12.30
CA GLU A 252 -5.95 24.36 -11.93
C GLU A 252 -6.34 25.17 -13.15
N VAL A 253 -5.37 25.50 -14.01
CA VAL A 253 -5.65 26.20 -15.27
C VAL A 253 -6.57 25.37 -16.16
N ILE A 254 -6.30 24.08 -16.36
CA ILE A 254 -7.18 23.21 -17.18
C ILE A 254 -8.62 23.20 -16.64
N ARG A 255 -8.81 23.12 -15.31
CA ARG A 255 -10.13 23.14 -14.67
C ARG A 255 -10.82 24.50 -14.78
N ARG A 256 -10.08 25.59 -14.55
CA ARG A 256 -10.58 26.98 -14.65
C ARG A 256 -11.15 27.27 -16.05
N TYR A 257 -10.57 26.66 -17.09
CA TYR A 257 -11.05 26.76 -18.47
C TYR A 257 -12.06 25.65 -18.86
N GLY A 258 -12.82 25.11 -17.91
CA GLY A 258 -13.89 24.15 -18.21
C GLY A 258 -13.40 22.77 -18.68
N GLY A 259 -12.16 22.40 -18.34
CA GLY A 259 -11.58 21.10 -18.65
C GLY A 259 -10.97 20.98 -20.05
N THR A 260 -10.98 22.04 -20.86
CA THR A 260 -10.35 22.05 -22.19
C THR A 260 -9.59 23.36 -22.42
N VAL A 261 -8.28 23.28 -22.65
CA VAL A 261 -7.42 24.46 -22.83
C VAL A 261 -6.23 24.15 -23.73
N THR A 262 -5.68 25.15 -24.43
CA THR A 262 -4.48 24.93 -25.25
C THR A 262 -3.21 24.93 -24.41
N GLN A 263 -2.21 24.14 -24.82
CA GLN A 263 -0.93 24.06 -24.12
C GLN A 263 -0.25 25.43 -24.03
N SER A 264 -0.31 26.25 -25.09
CA SER A 264 0.22 27.62 -25.12
C SER A 264 -0.40 28.50 -24.03
N LYS A 265 -1.71 28.32 -23.79
CA LYS A 265 -2.43 29.08 -22.77
C LYS A 265 -2.08 28.59 -21.37
N ILE A 266 -1.87 27.28 -21.17
CA ILE A 266 -1.33 26.76 -19.91
C ILE A 266 0.05 27.40 -19.60
N VAL A 267 0.96 27.48 -20.58
CA VAL A 267 2.26 28.16 -20.39
C VAL A 267 2.07 29.61 -19.93
N LYS A 268 1.16 30.34 -20.58
CA LYS A 268 0.92 31.76 -20.28
C LYS A 268 0.32 31.97 -18.88
N GLU A 269 -0.64 31.15 -18.49
CA GLU A 269 -1.39 31.31 -17.23
C GLU A 269 -0.62 30.77 -16.01
N THR A 270 0.20 29.73 -16.20
CA THR A 270 1.01 29.17 -15.12
C THR A 270 2.35 29.90 -14.93
N GLY A 271 2.81 30.66 -15.93
CA GLY A 271 4.15 31.28 -15.95
C GLY A 271 5.29 30.27 -16.08
N LEU A 272 4.99 28.98 -16.23
CA LEU A 272 5.97 27.90 -16.32
C LEU A 272 6.61 27.83 -17.70
N SER A 273 7.81 27.26 -17.78
CA SER A 273 8.48 27.05 -19.05
C SER A 273 7.70 26.07 -19.96
N LYS A 274 7.81 26.25 -21.28
CA LYS A 274 7.17 25.33 -22.25
C LYS A 274 7.61 23.87 -22.08
N SER A 275 8.87 23.63 -21.72
CA SER A 275 9.42 22.30 -21.45
C SER A 275 8.84 21.69 -20.18
N THR A 276 8.65 22.49 -19.13
CA THR A 276 8.00 22.09 -17.88
C THR A 276 6.56 21.66 -18.15
N VAL A 277 5.77 22.53 -18.76
CA VAL A 277 4.36 22.24 -19.10
C VAL A 277 4.25 21.00 -20.00
N SER A 278 5.14 20.84 -20.98
CA SER A 278 5.15 19.66 -21.85
C SER A 278 5.45 18.36 -21.10
N THR A 279 6.31 18.42 -20.09
CA THR A 279 6.68 17.28 -19.24
C THR A 279 5.53 16.90 -18.33
N VAL A 280 4.94 17.88 -17.64
CA VAL A 280 3.77 17.71 -16.78
C VAL A 280 2.61 17.09 -17.56
N LEU A 281 2.28 17.64 -18.73
CA LEU A 281 1.19 17.10 -19.56
C LEU A 281 1.47 15.68 -20.07
N LYS A 282 2.74 15.32 -20.30
CA LYS A 282 3.11 13.95 -20.69
C LYS A 282 2.88 12.95 -19.56
N ILE A 283 3.12 13.37 -18.32
CA ILE A 283 2.85 12.56 -17.12
C ILE A 283 1.34 12.41 -16.96
N LEU A 284 0.58 13.51 -16.97
CA LEU A 284 -0.88 13.48 -16.85
C LEU A 284 -1.55 12.65 -17.94
N GLU A 285 -0.98 12.60 -19.14
CA GLU A 285 -1.45 11.75 -20.24
C GLU A 285 -1.15 10.25 -20.01
N ARG A 286 0.04 9.93 -19.46
CA ARG A 286 0.38 8.55 -19.08
C ARG A 286 -0.51 8.02 -17.97
N GLU A 287 -0.85 8.85 -16.99
CA GLU A 287 -1.75 8.51 -15.88
C GLU A 287 -3.25 8.60 -16.27
N GLY A 288 -3.56 8.88 -17.55
CA GLY A 288 -4.95 8.92 -18.05
C GLY A 288 -5.79 10.10 -17.56
N VAL A 289 -5.17 11.15 -17.00
CA VAL A 289 -5.84 12.34 -16.46
C VAL A 289 -6.19 13.35 -17.56
N VAL A 290 -5.33 13.49 -18.57
CA VAL A 290 -5.56 14.40 -19.71
C VAL A 290 -5.28 13.69 -21.02
N ALA A 291 -5.94 14.11 -22.09
CA ALA A 291 -5.60 13.74 -23.46
C ALA A 291 -5.06 14.97 -24.20
N ARG A 292 -4.01 14.78 -25.00
CA ARG A 292 -3.53 15.82 -25.92
C ARG A 292 -3.96 15.51 -27.35
N GLN A 293 -4.63 16.46 -27.98
CA GLN A 293 -5.01 16.37 -29.39
C GLN A 293 -4.35 17.51 -30.18
N LYS A 294 -3.83 17.19 -31.37
CA LYS A 294 -3.29 18.21 -32.26
C LYS A 294 -4.44 19.05 -32.83
N ALA A 295 -4.39 20.36 -32.63
CA ALA A 295 -5.36 21.32 -33.15
C ALA A 295 -4.60 22.40 -33.94
N GLY A 296 -4.41 22.15 -35.24
CA GLY A 296 -3.62 23.03 -36.11
C GLY A 296 -2.14 23.13 -35.68
N ARG A 297 -1.69 24.35 -35.35
CA ARG A 297 -0.33 24.64 -34.85
C ARG A 297 -0.19 24.47 -33.34
N GLU A 298 -1.26 24.18 -32.62
CA GLU A 298 -1.28 24.04 -31.17
C GLU A 298 -1.67 22.62 -30.72
N LYS A 299 -1.46 22.34 -29.44
CA LYS A 299 -1.94 21.12 -28.77
C LYS A 299 -3.07 21.50 -27.83
N LEU A 300 -4.25 20.95 -28.08
CA LEU A 300 -5.39 21.05 -27.19
C LEU A 300 -5.23 20.00 -26.09
N VAL A 301 -5.40 20.42 -24.85
CA VAL A 301 -5.37 19.55 -23.68
C VAL A 301 -6.79 19.44 -23.15
N ARG A 302 -7.28 18.22 -23.02
CA ARG A 302 -8.61 17.92 -22.48
C ARG A 302 -8.48 17.06 -21.23
N LEU A 303 -9.15 17.46 -20.16
CA LEU A 303 -9.28 16.67 -18.94
C LEU A 303 -10.18 15.46 -19.22
N LEU A 304 -9.71 14.27 -18.85
CA LEU A 304 -10.49 13.03 -18.95
C LEU A 304 -11.23 12.83 -17.63
N ARG A 305 -12.53 12.47 -17.72
CA ARG A 305 -13.47 12.43 -16.59
C ARG A 305 -13.18 11.29 -15.61
#